data_AF-A0A7C6UX30-F1
#
_entry.id   AF-A0A7C6UX30-F1
#
_cell.length_a   1.000
_cell.length_b   1.000
_cell.length_c   1.000
_cell.angle_alpha   90.00
_cell.angle_beta   90.00
_cell.angle_gamma   90.00
#
_symmetry.space_group_name_H-M   'P 1'
#
loop_
_entity.id
_entity.type
_entity.pdbx_description
1 polymer ?
#
loop_
_entity_poly.entity_id
_entity_poly.type
_entity_poly.pdbx_seq_one_letter_code
_entity_poly.pdbx_strand_id
1 'polypeptide(L)'
;MNYQRNYQHDNLLRELMAADFTLIELGLYLDTHPTDQEAIALFNSNLQKAKMLRETYERMYGPLTIHTPSNRNVWKWINSPWPWQIY
;
A
#
# COMPACT_ATOMS: atom_id res chain seq x y z
N MET A 1 4.10 12.41 22.45
CA MET A 1 3.61 12.91 21.14
C MET A 1 4.03 12.08 19.92
N ASN A 2 4.98 11.12 20.01
CA ASN A 2 5.37 10.27 18.86
C ASN A 2 4.52 8.99 18.66
N TYR A 3 3.84 8.52 19.71
CA TYR A 3 3.06 7.27 19.67
C TYR A 3 1.88 7.30 18.69
N GLN A 4 1.10 8.39 18.68
CA GLN A 4 -0.03 8.54 17.76
C GLN A 4 0.40 8.57 16.28
N ARG A 5 1.54 9.20 15.99
CA ARG A 5 2.09 9.27 14.63
C ARG A 5 2.55 7.88 14.15
N ASN A 6 3.19 7.10 15.03
CA ASN A 6 3.61 5.72 14.73
C ASN A 6 2.40 4.80 14.53
N TYR A 7 1.36 4.93 15.36
CA TYR A 7 0.14 4.15 15.21
C TYR A 7 -0.59 4.44 13.88
N GLN A 8 -0.70 5.72 13.50
CA GLN A 8 -1.28 6.10 12.20
C GLN A 8 -0.46 5.59 11.02
N HIS A 9 0.87 5.64 11.14
CA HIS A 9 1.79 5.07 10.16
C HIS A 9 1.57 3.57 9.97
N ASP A 10 1.59 2.82 11.07
CA ASP A 10 1.49 1.36 11.06
C ASP A 10 0.12 0.89 10.57
N ASN A 11 -0.96 1.57 10.97
CA ASN A 11 -2.31 1.26 10.48
C ASN A 11 -2.43 1.47 8.98
N LEU A 12 -1.95 2.61 8.47
CA LEU A 12 -2.03 2.89 7.04
C LEU A 12 -1.21 1.88 6.22
N LEU A 13 -0.03 1.50 6.71
CA LEU A 13 0.80 0.48 6.08
C LEU A 13 0.11 -0.89 6.10
N ARG A 14 -0.49 -1.28 7.23
CA ARG A 14 -1.24 -2.54 7.36
C ARG A 14 -2.44 -2.59 6.42
N GLU A 15 -3.20 -1.50 6.32
CA GLU A 15 -4.33 -1.41 5.38
C GLU A 15 -3.87 -1.52 3.93
N LEU A 16 -2.75 -0.88 3.58
CA LEU A 16 -2.16 -0.99 2.24
C LEU A 16 -1.74 -2.43 1.94
N MET A 17 -1.03 -3.09 2.87
CA MET A 17 -0.61 -4.49 2.73
C MET A 17 -1.81 -5.43 2.59
N ALA A 18 -2.88 -5.21 3.35
CA ALA A 18 -4.10 -6.00 3.24
C ALA A 18 -4.78 -5.83 1.87
N ALA A 19 -4.82 -4.60 1.34
CA ALA A 19 -5.35 -4.34 0.01
C ALA A 19 -4.50 -4.99 -1.09
N ASP A 20 -3.17 -4.89 -0.99
CA ASP A 20 -2.24 -5.53 -1.94
C ASP A 20 -2.35 -7.06 -1.90
N PHE A 21 -2.47 -7.66 -0.70
CA PHE A 21 -2.74 -9.10 -0.55
C PHE A 21 -4.06 -9.50 -1.22
N THR A 22 -5.13 -8.74 -0.98
CA THR A 22 -6.45 -9.00 -1.56
C THR A 22 -6.41 -8.97 -3.10
N LEU A 23 -5.63 -8.06 -3.69
CA LEU A 23 -5.45 -8.02 -5.15
C LEU A 23 -4.79 -9.28 -5.70
N ILE A 24 -3.76 -9.80 -5.01
CA ILE A 24 -3.10 -11.04 -5.42
C ILE A 24 -4.09 -12.21 -5.36
N GLU A 25 -4.80 -12.37 -4.24
CA GLU A 25 -5.75 -13.47 -4.06
C GLU A 25 -6.90 -13.42 -5.07
N LEU A 26 -7.48 -12.24 -5.31
CA LEU A 26 -8.54 -12.08 -6.32
C LEU A 26 -8.02 -12.30 -7.74
N GLY A 27 -6.77 -11.92 -8.03
CA GLY A 27 -6.13 -12.24 -9.31
C GLY A 27 -6.03 -13.74 -9.53
N LEU A 28 -5.50 -14.47 -8.54
CA LEU A 28 -5.40 -15.94 -8.59
C LEU A 28 -6.77 -16.62 -8.71
N TYR A 29 -7.80 -16.09 -8.03
CA TYR A 29 -9.16 -16.59 -8.20
C TYR A 29 -9.69 -16.36 -9.62
N LEU A 30 -9.52 -15.14 -10.16
CA LEU A 30 -9.99 -14.76 -11.49
C LEU A 30 -9.29 -15.52 -12.62
N ASP A 31 -8.05 -16.00 -12.42
CA ASP A 31 -7.37 -16.90 -13.37
C ASP A 31 -8.20 -18.16 -13.66
N THR A 32 -9.02 -18.60 -12.70
CA THR A 32 -9.91 -19.76 -12.83
C THR A 32 -11.39 -19.39 -13.07
N HIS A 33 -11.79 -18.16 -12.74
CA HIS A 33 -13.17 -17.65 -12.87
C HIS A 33 -13.20 -16.29 -13.60
N PRO A 34 -12.76 -16.21 -14.88
CA PRO A 34 -12.49 -14.94 -15.55
C PRO A 34 -13.72 -14.08 -15.86
N THR A 35 -14.93 -14.63 -15.74
CA THR A 35 -16.20 -13.93 -16.01
C THR A 35 -17.01 -13.62 -14.74
N ASP A 36 -16.44 -13.88 -13.55
CA ASP A 36 -17.09 -13.57 -12.27
C ASP A 36 -17.10 -12.05 -12.06
N GLN A 37 -18.25 -11.43 -12.32
CA GLN A 37 -18.41 -9.98 -12.28
C GLN A 37 -18.26 -9.42 -10.86
N GLU A 38 -18.62 -10.17 -9.82
CA GLU A 38 -18.49 -9.74 -8.44
C GLU A 38 -17.02 -9.70 -8.03
N ALA A 39 -16.27 -10.75 -8.37
CA ALA A 39 -14.82 -10.81 -8.12
C ALA A 39 -14.07 -9.71 -8.89
N ILE A 40 -14.45 -9.43 -10.15
CA ILE A 40 -13.89 -8.32 -10.94
C ILE A 40 -14.18 -6.96 -10.29
N ALA A 41 -15.43 -6.73 -9.84
CA ALA A 41 -15.80 -5.48 -9.18
C ALA A 41 -15.02 -5.29 -7.88
N LEU A 42 -14.87 -6.36 -7.09
CA LEU A 42 -14.11 -6.34 -5.85
C LEU A 42 -12.61 -6.10 -6.10
N PHE A 43 -12.03 -6.72 -7.13
CA PHE A 43 -10.65 -6.48 -7.54
C PHE A 43 -10.43 -5.02 -7.89
N ASN A 44 -11.29 -4.44 -8.74
CA ASN A 44 -11.20 -3.04 -9.16
C ASN A 44 -11.35 -2.07 -7.99
N SER A 45 -12.25 -2.36 -7.04
CA SER A 45 -12.41 -1.54 -5.83
C SER A 45 -11.15 -1.57 -4.96
N ASN A 46 -10.57 -2.76 -4.74
CA ASN A 46 -9.32 -2.89 -3.98
C ASN A 46 -8.13 -2.24 -4.70
N LEU A 47 -8.12 -2.23 -6.03
CA LEU A 47 -7.06 -1.60 -6.82
C LEU A 47 -7.07 -0.08 -6.59
N GLN A 48 -8.25 0.54 -6.62
CA GLN A 48 -8.41 1.96 -6.30
C GLN A 48 -8.03 2.26 -4.84
N LYS A 49 -8.46 1.40 -3.90
CA LYS A 49 -8.12 1.53 -2.48
C LYS A 49 -6.60 1.47 -2.26
N ALA A 50 -5.92 0.47 -2.82
CA ALA A 50 -4.46 0.31 -2.69
C ALA A 50 -3.71 1.51 -3.26
N LYS A 51 -4.15 2.03 -4.42
CA LYS A 51 -3.59 3.26 -5.00
C LYS A 51 -3.73 4.46 -4.05
N MET A 52 -4.94 4.71 -3.54
CA MET A 52 -5.20 5.84 -2.63
C MET A 52 -4.39 5.73 -1.33
N LEU A 53 -4.32 4.54 -0.74
CA LEU A 53 -3.56 4.28 0.48
C LEU A 53 -2.06 4.52 0.25
N ARG A 54 -1.52 4.02 -0.86
CA ARG A 54 -0.11 4.23 -1.24
C ARG A 54 0.22 5.70 -1.43
N GLU A 55 -0.57 6.43 -2.21
CA GLU A 55 -0.38 7.89 -2.40
C GLU A 55 -0.46 8.66 -1.08
N THR A 56 -1.39 8.27 -0.20
CA THR A 56 -1.57 8.89 1.12
C THR A 56 -0.38 8.61 2.02
N TYR A 57 0.10 7.37 2.05
CA TYR A 57 1.27 6.97 2.82
C TYR A 57 2.50 7.72 2.33
N GLU A 58 2.74 7.75 1.02
CA GLU A 58 3.93 8.38 0.45
C GLU A 58 3.96 9.89 0.68
N ARG A 59 2.79 10.55 0.65
CA ARG A 59 2.65 11.97 0.99
C ARG A 59 3.01 12.26 2.45
N MET A 60 2.65 11.38 3.38
CA MET A 60 2.83 11.59 4.82
C MET A 60 4.20 11.13 5.33
N TYR A 61 4.69 10.00 4.84
CA TYR A 61 5.83 9.26 5.43
C TYR A 61 7.02 9.12 4.48
N GLY A 62 6.84 9.36 3.18
CA GLY A 62 7.89 9.24 2.16
C GLY A 62 7.75 7.99 1.28
N PRO A 63 8.65 7.83 0.29
CA PRO A 63 8.47 6.86 -0.80
C PRO A 63 8.42 5.41 -0.30
N LEU A 64 7.46 4.63 -0.81
CA LEU A 64 7.35 3.19 -0.58
C LEU A 64 8.03 2.37 -1.67
N THR A 65 8.31 2.98 -2.83
CA THR A 65 9.03 2.34 -3.93
C THR A 65 10.11 3.26 -4.49
N ILE A 66 11.10 2.68 -5.18
CA ILE A 66 12.18 3.44 -5.84
C ILE A 66 11.68 4.37 -6.96
N HIS A 67 10.47 4.12 -7.47
CA HIS A 67 9.89 4.85 -8.60
C HIS A 67 9.18 6.13 -8.15
N THR A 68 9.02 6.35 -6.85
CA THR A 68 8.34 7.51 -6.30
C THR A 68 9.29 8.72 -6.28
N PRO A 69 8.96 9.83 -6.98
CA PRO A 69 9.87 10.96 -7.09
C PRO A 69 10.14 11.60 -5.73
N SER A 70 11.42 11.75 -5.38
CA SER A 70 11.82 12.46 -4.15
C SER A 70 11.71 13.96 -4.35
N ASN A 71 10.67 14.59 -3.78
CA ASN A 71 10.40 16.03 -3.89
C ASN A 71 11.36 16.95 -3.11
N ARG A 72 12.37 16.39 -2.43
CA ARG A 72 13.36 17.16 -1.67
C ARG A 72 14.72 16.59 -2.05
N ASN A 73 15.75 17.44 -2.22
CA ASN A 73 17.13 17.12 -2.61
C ASN A 73 17.89 16.15 -1.65
N VAL A 74 17.20 15.13 -1.16
CA VAL A 74 17.58 14.13 -0.17
C VAL A 74 16.98 12.81 -0.67
N TRP A 75 17.82 11.80 -0.83
CA TRP A 75 17.39 10.46 -1.18
C TRP A 75 16.68 9.82 0.01
N LYS A 76 15.35 9.94 0.10
CA LYS A 76 14.57 9.49 1.26
C LYS A 76 14.34 7.98 1.31
N TRP A 77 14.59 7.26 0.21
CA TRP A 77 14.45 5.81 0.13
C TRP A 77 15.25 5.07 1.21
N ILE A 78 16.42 5.59 1.61
CA ILE A 78 17.28 4.98 2.63
C ILE A 78 16.94 5.38 4.08
N ASN A 79 16.02 6.34 4.29
CA ASN A 79 15.80 6.99 5.58
C ASN A 79 14.53 6.53 6.32
N SER A 80 13.70 5.69 5.72
CA SER A 80 12.51 5.14 6.38
C SER A 80 12.81 3.75 6.94
N PRO A 81 12.31 3.40 8.15
CA PRO A 81 12.38 2.04 8.62
C PRO A 81 11.65 1.15 7.62
N TRP A 82 12.29 0.08 7.21
CA TRP A 82 11.71 -0.85 6.26
C TRP A 82 10.53 -1.57 6.90
N PRO A 83 9.53 -2.03 6.12
CA PRO A 83 8.34 -2.71 6.66
C PRO A 83 8.65 -3.92 7.57
N TRP A 84 9.79 -4.59 7.37
CA TRP A 84 10.26 -5.70 8.20
C TRP A 84 11.10 -5.30 9.42
N GLN A 85 11.32 -4.00 9.65
CA GLN A 85 12.00 -3.47 10.85
C GLN A 85 11.00 -3.11 11.96
N ILE A 86 9.70 -3.31 11.72
CA ILE A 86 8.63 -3.08 12.69
C ILE A 86 8.46 -4.36 13.52
N TYR A 87 9.26 -4.51 14.59
CA TYR A 87 9.09 -5.53 15.64
C TYR A 87 9.03 -4.86 17.01
#